data_AF-A0A7R9I850-F1
#
_entry.id   AF-A0A7R9I850-F1
#
_cell.length_a   1.000
_cell.length_b   1.000
_cell.length_c   1.000
_cell.angle_alpha   90.00
_cell.angle_beta   90.00
_cell.angle_gamma   90.00
#
_symmetry.space_group_name_H-M   'P 1'
#
loop_
_entity.id
_entity.type
_entity.pdbx_description
1 polymer ?
#
loop_
_entity_poly.entity_id
_entity_poly.type
_entity_poly.pdbx_seq_one_letter_code
_entity_poly.pdbx_strand_id
1 'polypeptide(L)'
;MPLYIYCFVSSELRLVESLDGICERILAYNIHKERQDSTRFAKGMSQTFQTLHGLVDKGVKVELGIPYELWDKPSVEVTNLKTQCETLLEDYESDIEDWYFHHQGDITLKQYLCNDRALLGKDISCLTEVLHPKDKGNKNRKGETGEKAPGDIDNGRDEL
;
A
#
# COMPACT_ATOMS: atom_id res chain seq x y z
N MET A 1 8.80 -20.79 38.83
CA MET A 1 8.74 -19.46 38.14
C MET A 1 8.81 -19.54 36.61
N PRO A 2 9.52 -20.46 35.93
CA PRO A 2 9.53 -20.52 34.46
C PRO A 2 8.17 -20.82 33.81
N LEU A 3 7.34 -21.65 34.46
CA LEU A 3 6.02 -22.06 33.96
C LEU A 3 4.99 -20.90 33.92
N TYR A 4 5.08 -19.93 34.84
CA TYR A 4 4.15 -18.79 34.86
C TYR A 4 4.43 -17.79 33.73
N ILE A 5 5.71 -17.65 33.33
CA ILE A 5 6.09 -16.81 32.19
C ILE A 5 5.64 -17.47 30.88
N TYR A 6 5.77 -18.79 30.76
CA TYR A 6 5.31 -19.53 29.58
C TYR A 6 3.78 -19.41 29.38
N CYS A 7 2.99 -19.52 30.47
CA CYS A 7 1.54 -19.34 30.42
C CYS A 7 1.13 -17.90 30.05
N PHE A 8 1.92 -16.89 30.42
CA PHE A 8 1.66 -15.51 30.04
C PHE A 8 1.96 -15.21 28.56
N VAL A 9 2.90 -15.94 27.94
CA VAL A 9 3.26 -15.77 26.53
C VAL A 9 2.17 -16.37 25.61
N SER A 10 1.52 -17.46 26.02
CA SER A 10 0.48 -18.15 25.24
C SER A 10 -0.89 -18.11 25.93
N SER A 11 -1.36 -16.93 26.36
CA SER A 11 -2.74 -16.80 26.85
C SER A 11 -3.69 -16.44 25.70
N GLU A 12 -4.89 -17.04 25.69
CA GLU A 12 -5.98 -16.68 24.76
C GLU A 12 -6.34 -15.19 24.85
N LEU A 13 -6.30 -14.63 26.06
CA LEU A 13 -6.56 -13.20 26.29
C LEU A 13 -5.65 -12.28 25.45
N ARG A 14 -4.36 -12.62 25.34
CA ARG A 14 -3.37 -11.87 24.55
C ARG A 14 -3.67 -11.89 23.06
N LEU A 15 -4.15 -13.02 22.57
CA LEU A 15 -4.53 -13.16 21.16
C LEU A 15 -5.71 -12.25 20.84
N VAL A 16 -6.77 -12.31 21.65
CA VAL A 16 -7.97 -11.46 21.47
C VAL A 16 -7.60 -9.97 21.53
N GLU A 17 -6.80 -9.56 22.52
CA GLU A 17 -6.32 -8.16 22.62
C GLU A 17 -5.47 -7.73 21.41
N SER A 18 -4.76 -8.66 20.76
CA SER A 18 -3.90 -8.36 19.61
C SER A 18 -4.69 -8.31 18.29
N LEU A 19 -5.77 -9.07 18.19
CA LEU A 19 -6.68 -9.07 17.04
C LEU A 19 -7.66 -7.89 17.11
N ASP A 20 -7.98 -7.42 18.32
CA ASP A 20 -8.86 -6.28 18.52
C ASP A 20 -8.29 -4.99 17.90
N GLY A 21 -9.14 -4.26 17.18
CA GLY A 21 -8.78 -3.02 16.50
C GLY A 21 -7.76 -3.13 15.36
N ILE A 22 -7.35 -4.34 14.93
CA ILE A 22 -6.35 -4.49 13.86
C ILE A 22 -6.87 -3.98 12.52
N CYS A 23 -8.13 -4.26 12.19
CA CYS A 23 -8.76 -3.81 10.95
C CYS A 23 -9.03 -2.31 10.93
N GLU A 24 -9.14 -1.65 12.10
CA GLU A 24 -9.29 -0.19 12.16
C GLU A 24 -8.06 0.53 11.60
N ARG A 25 -6.87 -0.08 11.72
CA ARG A 25 -5.62 0.49 11.18
C ARG A 25 -5.64 0.60 9.66
N ILE A 26 -6.53 -0.10 8.97
CA ILE A 26 -6.71 0.00 7.51
C ILE A 26 -7.24 1.38 7.13
N LEU A 27 -8.01 2.04 8.00
CA LEU A 27 -8.54 3.38 7.73
C LEU A 27 -7.45 4.46 7.64
N ALA A 28 -6.23 4.18 8.13
CA ALA A 28 -5.10 5.09 8.00
C ALA A 28 -4.44 5.05 6.60
N TYR A 29 -4.89 4.15 5.71
CA TYR A 29 -4.39 4.04 4.35
C TYR A 29 -5.24 4.87 3.38
N ASN A 30 -4.58 5.38 2.34
CA ASN A 30 -5.21 6.09 1.24
C ASN A 30 -4.94 5.39 -0.09
N ILE A 31 -5.75 5.73 -1.08
CA ILE A 31 -5.64 5.19 -2.44
C ILE A 31 -4.85 6.13 -3.33
N HIS A 32 -3.77 5.57 -3.85
CA HIS A 32 -2.89 6.15 -4.84
C HIS A 32 -3.33 5.70 -6.23
N LYS A 33 -4.35 6.34 -6.80
CA LYS A 33 -4.91 5.97 -8.12
C LYS A 33 -3.87 5.98 -9.26
N GLU A 34 -2.75 6.65 -9.06
CA GLU A 34 -1.61 6.64 -9.98
C GLU A 34 -0.87 5.29 -10.05
N ARG A 35 -1.12 4.37 -9.12
CA ARG A 35 -0.47 3.05 -9.01
C ARG A 35 -1.47 1.94 -9.34
N GLN A 36 -0.99 0.90 -10.02
CA GLN A 36 -1.81 -0.24 -10.45
C GLN A 36 -1.52 -1.52 -9.65
N ASP A 37 -0.40 -1.53 -8.93
CA ASP A 37 0.05 -2.58 -8.04
C ASP A 37 -0.53 -2.42 -6.61
N SER A 38 -0.28 -3.38 -5.72
CA SER A 38 -0.81 -3.34 -4.34
C SER A 38 -0.34 -2.12 -3.54
N THR A 39 0.80 -1.51 -3.93
CA THR A 39 1.31 -0.26 -3.33
C THR A 39 0.38 0.93 -3.53
N ARG A 40 -0.73 0.73 -4.27
CA ARG A 40 -1.86 1.66 -4.34
C ARG A 40 -2.43 1.97 -2.96
N PHE A 41 -2.39 1.04 -2.01
CA PHE A 41 -2.75 1.31 -0.62
C PHE A 41 -1.51 1.75 0.15
N ALA A 42 -1.37 3.05 0.37
CA ALA A 42 -0.24 3.59 1.14
C ALA A 42 -0.70 4.69 2.09
N LYS A 43 0.10 4.89 3.15
CA LYS A 43 -0.18 5.92 4.15
C LYS A 43 0.20 7.30 3.61
N GLY A 44 -0.58 8.31 3.99
CA GLY A 44 -0.38 9.70 3.57
C GLY A 44 -1.19 10.08 2.34
N MET A 45 -1.02 11.32 1.90
CA MET A 45 -1.83 11.91 0.83
C MET A 45 -1.35 11.44 -0.55
N SER A 46 -2.26 11.07 -1.45
CA SER A 46 -1.92 10.67 -2.83
C SER A 46 -1.40 11.84 -3.67
N GLN A 47 -0.64 11.55 -4.73
CA GLN A 47 -0.04 12.61 -5.57
C GLN A 47 -1.09 13.52 -6.20
N THR A 48 -2.21 12.93 -6.65
CA THR A 48 -3.35 13.67 -7.19
C THR A 48 -3.91 14.63 -6.15
N PHE A 49 -4.05 14.16 -4.91
CA PHE A 49 -4.65 14.94 -3.85
C PHE A 49 -3.73 16.05 -3.35
N GLN A 50 -2.43 15.77 -3.22
CA GLN A 50 -1.41 16.81 -2.96
C GLN A 50 -1.46 17.92 -4.02
N THR A 51 -1.67 17.56 -5.28
CA THR A 51 -1.81 18.54 -6.38
C THR A 51 -3.10 19.34 -6.25
N LEU A 52 -4.22 18.70 -5.90
CA LEU A 52 -5.51 19.35 -5.70
C LEU A 52 -5.47 20.35 -4.54
N HIS A 53 -4.95 19.95 -3.38
CA HIS A 53 -4.72 20.87 -2.25
C HIS A 53 -3.84 22.05 -2.66
N GLY A 54 -2.73 21.80 -3.36
CA GLY A 54 -1.84 22.86 -3.84
C GLY A 54 -2.46 23.82 -4.86
N LEU A 55 -3.53 23.43 -5.57
CA LEU A 55 -4.31 24.31 -6.44
C LEU A 55 -5.28 25.18 -5.63
N VAL A 56 -5.96 24.57 -4.64
CA VAL A 56 -6.85 25.27 -3.71
C VAL A 56 -6.08 26.32 -2.89
N ASP A 57 -4.89 25.96 -2.39
CA ASP A 57 -4.00 26.86 -1.65
C ASP A 57 -3.55 28.08 -2.48
N LYS A 58 -3.48 27.93 -3.80
CA LYS A 58 -3.16 29.02 -4.74
C LYS A 58 -4.38 29.85 -5.13
N GLY A 59 -5.54 29.59 -4.54
CA GLY A 59 -6.78 30.31 -4.81
C GLY A 59 -7.54 29.83 -6.05
N VAL A 60 -7.17 28.68 -6.63
CA VAL A 60 -7.94 28.08 -7.73
C VAL A 60 -9.15 27.36 -7.15
N LYS A 61 -10.35 27.74 -7.61
CA LYS A 61 -11.58 27.02 -7.27
C LYS A 61 -11.59 25.68 -7.98
N VAL A 62 -11.43 24.60 -7.24
CA VAL A 62 -11.58 23.23 -7.74
C VAL A 62 -12.93 22.70 -7.29
N GLU A 63 -13.86 22.56 -8.23
CA GLU A 63 -15.18 21.98 -7.96
C GLU A 63 -15.13 20.46 -8.19
N LEU A 64 -14.85 19.70 -7.13
CA LEU A 64 -14.94 18.22 -7.17
C LEU A 64 -16.36 17.69 -6.88
N GLY A 65 -17.32 18.58 -6.59
CA GLY A 65 -18.65 18.18 -6.13
C GLY A 65 -18.68 17.57 -4.72
N ILE A 66 -17.55 17.58 -4.00
CA ILE A 66 -17.40 17.05 -2.65
C ILE A 66 -16.83 18.16 -1.75
N PRO A 67 -17.46 18.47 -0.59
CA PRO A 67 -16.94 19.41 0.39
C PRO A 67 -15.51 19.11 0.84
N TYR A 68 -14.71 20.15 1.04
CA TYR A 68 -13.30 20.07 1.45
C TYR A 68 -13.08 19.28 2.76
N GLU A 69 -14.06 19.26 3.67
CA GLU A 69 -13.96 18.49 4.92
C GLU A 69 -13.98 16.96 4.71
N LEU A 70 -14.46 16.51 3.55
CA LEU A 70 -14.55 15.09 3.21
C LEU A 70 -13.34 14.61 2.39
N TRP A 71 -12.41 15.51 2.10
CA TRP A 71 -11.27 15.23 1.24
C TRP A 71 -10.26 14.29 1.92
N ASP A 72 -10.05 14.44 3.22
CA ASP A 72 -9.14 13.60 4.00
C ASP A 72 -9.81 12.34 4.59
N LYS A 73 -11.06 12.05 4.21
CA LYS A 73 -11.76 10.86 4.69
C LYS A 73 -11.37 9.60 3.89
N PRO A 74 -11.34 8.43 4.54
CA PRO A 74 -11.05 7.18 3.85
C PRO A 74 -12.08 6.94 2.74
N SER A 75 -11.58 6.57 1.57
CA SER A 75 -12.42 6.29 0.40
C SER A 75 -13.25 5.01 0.58
N VAL A 76 -14.32 4.86 -0.20
CA VAL A 76 -15.19 3.67 -0.20
C VAL A 76 -14.40 2.37 -0.38
N GLU A 77 -13.38 2.39 -1.25
CA GLU A 77 -12.51 1.23 -1.47
C GLU A 77 -11.69 0.87 -0.21
N VAL A 78 -11.23 1.85 0.59
CA VAL A 78 -10.53 1.59 1.86
C VAL A 78 -11.48 1.06 2.91
N THR A 79 -12.69 1.60 3.00
CA THR A 79 -13.73 1.08 3.90
C THR A 79 -14.12 -0.34 3.53
N ASN A 80 -14.23 -0.65 2.22
CA ASN A 80 -14.47 -2.01 1.75
C ASN A 80 -13.29 -2.95 2.08
N LEU A 81 -12.05 -2.46 2.07
CA LEU A 81 -10.89 -3.24 2.52
C LEU A 81 -10.93 -3.52 4.02
N LYS A 82 -11.40 -2.56 4.84
CA LYS A 82 -11.66 -2.80 6.27
C LYS A 82 -12.69 -3.91 6.46
N THR A 83 -13.82 -3.86 5.76
CA THR A 83 -14.85 -4.91 5.85
C THR A 83 -14.30 -6.28 5.46
N GLN A 84 -13.48 -6.36 4.40
CA GLN A 84 -12.82 -7.61 4.03
C GLN A 84 -11.87 -8.14 5.11
N CYS A 85 -11.18 -7.26 5.83
CA CYS A 85 -10.36 -7.67 6.98
C CYS A 85 -11.21 -8.21 8.13
N GLU A 86 -12.34 -7.56 8.43
CA GLU A 86 -13.27 -8.02 9.48
C GLU A 86 -13.83 -9.40 9.15
N THR A 87 -14.35 -9.59 7.94
CA THR A 87 -14.82 -10.90 7.47
C THR A 87 -13.71 -11.95 7.49
N LEU A 88 -12.48 -11.60 7.10
CA LEU A 88 -11.36 -12.54 7.15
C LEU A 88 -11.02 -12.96 8.59
N LEU A 89 -11.11 -12.06 9.56
CA LEU A 89 -10.88 -12.42 10.96
C LEU A 89 -12.00 -13.29 11.53
N GLU A 90 -13.25 -12.96 11.21
CA GLU A 90 -14.42 -13.73 11.63
C GLU A 90 -14.41 -15.15 11.05
N ASP A 91 -14.14 -15.30 9.76
CA ASP A 91 -14.17 -16.60 9.08
C ASP A 91 -13.04 -17.55 9.52
N TYR A 92 -11.89 -16.99 9.93
CA TYR A 92 -10.67 -17.75 10.22
C TYR A 92 -10.22 -17.64 11.68
N GLU A 93 -11.09 -17.23 12.60
CA GLU A 93 -10.79 -17.08 14.02
C GLU A 93 -10.16 -18.36 14.61
N SER A 94 -10.82 -19.51 14.41
CA SER A 94 -10.33 -20.81 14.92
C SER A 94 -9.00 -21.24 14.29
N ASP A 95 -8.75 -20.92 13.02
CA ASP A 95 -7.47 -21.21 12.38
C ASP A 95 -6.34 -20.32 12.94
N ILE A 96 -6.64 -19.05 13.21
CA ILE A 96 -5.69 -18.12 13.81
C ILE A 96 -5.34 -18.56 15.24
N GLU A 97 -6.32 -19.03 16.01
CA GLU A 97 -6.10 -19.63 17.33
C GLU A 97 -5.20 -20.86 17.24
N ASP A 98 -5.52 -21.81 16.36
CA ASP A 98 -4.71 -23.02 16.18
C ASP A 98 -3.27 -22.68 15.79
N TRP A 99 -3.09 -21.72 14.88
CA TRP A 99 -1.77 -21.22 14.53
C TRP A 99 -1.02 -20.63 15.73
N TYR A 100 -1.71 -19.81 16.52
CA TYR A 100 -1.13 -19.12 17.67
C TYR A 100 -0.67 -20.10 18.76
N PHE A 101 -1.39 -21.21 18.98
CA PHE A 101 -1.05 -22.17 20.03
C PHE A 101 -0.11 -23.30 19.58
N HIS A 102 -0.23 -23.75 18.32
CA HIS A 102 0.42 -24.99 17.89
C HIS A 102 1.49 -24.80 16.82
N HIS A 103 1.54 -23.64 16.16
CA HIS A 103 2.38 -23.43 14.97
C HIS A 103 3.29 -22.18 15.04
N GLN A 104 3.32 -21.49 16.18
CA GLN A 104 4.22 -20.38 16.40
C GLN A 104 5.69 -20.83 16.34
N GLY A 105 6.45 -20.23 15.42
CA GLY A 105 7.88 -20.49 15.22
C GLY A 105 8.18 -21.43 14.05
N ASP A 106 7.24 -22.29 13.68
CA ASP A 106 7.40 -23.24 12.56
C ASP A 106 7.01 -22.61 11.22
N ILE A 107 5.87 -21.92 11.18
CA ILE A 107 5.30 -21.30 9.98
C ILE A 107 4.82 -19.89 10.28
N THR A 108 5.03 -18.97 9.33
CA THR A 108 4.53 -17.59 9.49
C THR A 108 3.01 -17.54 9.29
N LEU A 109 2.34 -16.65 10.02
CA LEU A 109 0.89 -16.43 9.87
C LEU A 109 0.50 -16.11 8.42
N LYS A 110 1.32 -15.33 7.71
CA LYS A 110 1.11 -14.99 6.29
C LYS A 110 1.04 -16.24 5.42
N GLN A 111 1.90 -17.23 5.66
CA GLN A 111 1.89 -18.49 4.92
C GLN A 111 0.66 -19.32 5.32
N TYR A 112 0.48 -19.58 6.62
CA TYR A 112 -0.56 -20.46 7.14
C TYR A 112 -1.99 -19.97 6.88
N LEU A 113 -2.24 -18.66 7.02
CA LEU A 113 -3.56 -18.06 6.83
C LEU A 113 -3.76 -17.59 5.40
N CYS A 114 -2.86 -16.75 4.86
CA CYS A 114 -3.10 -16.13 3.57
C CYS A 114 -2.87 -17.10 2.41
N ASN A 115 -1.75 -17.84 2.39
CA ASN A 115 -1.44 -18.75 1.28
C ASN A 115 -2.25 -20.05 1.36
N ASP A 116 -2.18 -20.74 2.50
CA ASP A 116 -2.68 -22.12 2.59
C ASP A 116 -4.21 -22.20 2.77
N ARG A 117 -4.86 -21.08 3.10
CA ARG A 117 -6.32 -21.03 3.36
C ARG A 117 -7.04 -19.96 2.56
N ALA A 118 -6.83 -18.68 2.87
CA ALA A 118 -7.62 -17.59 2.31
C ALA A 118 -7.47 -17.43 0.78
N LEU A 119 -6.28 -17.74 0.26
CA LEU A 119 -5.95 -17.71 -1.16
C LEU A 119 -5.82 -19.11 -1.78
N LEU A 120 -6.36 -20.15 -1.12
CA LEU A 120 -6.29 -21.50 -1.66
C LEU A 120 -6.95 -21.56 -3.05
N GLY A 121 -6.16 -21.91 -4.07
CA GLY A 121 -6.61 -21.97 -5.46
C GLY A 121 -6.75 -20.60 -6.16
N LYS A 122 -6.27 -19.52 -5.53
CA LYS A 122 -6.22 -18.17 -6.11
C LYS A 122 -4.78 -17.76 -6.44
N ASP A 123 -4.63 -16.59 -7.05
CA ASP A 123 -3.31 -16.02 -7.31
C ASP A 123 -2.64 -15.59 -5.99
N ILE A 124 -1.41 -16.04 -5.81
CA ILE A 124 -0.55 -15.77 -4.64
C ILE A 124 0.55 -14.76 -4.96
N SER A 125 0.58 -14.21 -6.18
CA SER A 125 1.59 -13.25 -6.63
C SER A 125 1.71 -12.04 -5.70
N CYS A 126 0.60 -11.54 -5.14
CA CYS A 126 0.56 -10.43 -4.18
C CYS A 126 1.34 -10.70 -2.88
N LEU A 127 1.54 -11.97 -2.49
CA LEU A 127 2.31 -12.29 -1.28
C LEU A 127 3.82 -12.17 -1.50
N THR A 128 4.27 -12.17 -2.76
CA THR A 128 5.70 -12.21 -3.12
C THR A 128 6.18 -10.95 -3.84
N GLU A 129 5.31 -9.98 -4.04
CA GLU A 129 5.66 -8.75 -4.73
C GLU A 129 6.75 -7.97 -3.98
N VAL A 130 7.74 -7.51 -4.74
CA VAL A 130 8.81 -6.67 -4.21
C VAL A 130 8.39 -5.22 -4.38
N LEU A 131 8.18 -4.52 -3.25
CA LEU A 131 7.84 -3.10 -3.27
C LEU A 131 9.09 -2.31 -3.69
N HIS A 132 9.14 -1.90 -4.95
CA HIS A 132 10.14 -0.93 -5.39
C HIS A 132 9.72 0.45 -4.88
N PRO A 133 10.48 1.10 -3.98
CA PRO A 133 10.22 2.49 -3.64
C PRO A 133 10.39 3.31 -4.92
N LYS A 134 9.29 3.83 -5.48
CA LYS A 134 9.40 4.83 -6.55
C LYS A 134 9.92 6.13 -5.93
N ASP A 135 11.07 6.54 -6.43
CA ASP A 135 11.87 7.66 -5.96
C ASP A 135 11.08 8.95 -5.75
N LYS A 136 11.46 9.66 -4.68
CA LYS A 136 11.09 11.04 -4.44
C LYS A 136 11.88 11.95 -5.41
N GLY A 137 11.19 12.57 -6.36
CA GLY A 137 11.65 13.78 -7.07
C GLY A 137 12.73 13.52 -8.15
N ASN A 138 12.93 14.38 -9.15
CA ASN A 138 12.55 15.77 -9.31
C ASN A 138 12.57 16.11 -10.82
N LYS A 139 11.84 17.16 -11.18
CA LYS A 139 11.84 17.78 -12.51
C LYS A 139 13.26 18.17 -12.93
N ASN A 140 13.64 17.82 -14.15
CA ASN A 140 14.41 18.75 -14.97
C ASN A 140 14.06 18.55 -16.46
N ARG A 141 12.93 19.13 -16.87
CA ARG A 141 12.77 19.63 -18.24
C ARG A 141 13.13 21.11 -18.21
N LYS A 142 14.41 21.41 -18.39
CA LYS A 142 14.85 22.71 -18.90
C LYS A 142 15.27 22.48 -20.34
N GLY A 143 14.40 22.85 -21.27
CA GLY A 143 14.86 23.27 -22.58
C GLY A 143 15.32 24.71 -22.46
N GLU A 144 16.47 25.02 -23.04
CA GLU A 144 16.87 26.37 -23.47
C GLU A 144 17.97 26.23 -24.53
N THR A 145 17.86 27.07 -25.56
CA THR A 145 18.39 26.97 -26.92
C THR A 145 19.63 27.86 -27.13
N GLY A 146 20.52 27.46 -28.05
CA GLY A 146 21.55 28.29 -28.74
C GLY A 146 22.86 28.48 -27.97
N GLU A 147 24.08 28.56 -28.54
CA GLU A 147 24.66 28.77 -29.88
C GLU A 147 26.21 28.59 -29.65
N LYS A 148 27.07 27.92 -30.44
CA LYS A 148 27.63 28.28 -31.77
C LYS A 148 28.71 27.24 -32.16
N ALA A 149 28.88 27.00 -33.47
CA ALA A 149 29.92 26.17 -34.12
C ALA A 149 31.32 26.88 -34.15
N PRO A 150 32.44 26.27 -34.63
CA PRO A 150 32.65 25.76 -36.01
C PRO A 150 33.40 24.40 -36.12
N GLY A 151 33.12 23.58 -37.15
CA GLY A 151 34.02 23.28 -38.29
C GLY A 151 34.76 21.94 -38.03
N ASP A 152 34.74 20.90 -38.86
CA ASP A 152 35.10 20.84 -40.27
C ASP A 152 34.41 19.68 -41.04
N ILE A 153 34.54 19.79 -42.36
CA ILE A 153 33.87 19.14 -43.50
C ILE A 153 34.47 17.76 -43.83
N ASP A 154 33.65 16.76 -44.18
CA ASP A 154 33.90 15.95 -45.39
C ASP A 154 32.60 15.34 -45.97
N ASN A 155 32.61 15.21 -47.30
CA ASN A 155 31.55 15.06 -48.29
C ASN A 155 31.20 13.60 -48.65
N GLY A 156 30.09 13.45 -49.39
CA GLY A 156 29.79 12.34 -50.31
C GLY A 156 28.77 11.37 -49.72
N ARG A 157 27.49 11.31 -50.14
CA ARG A 157 26.90 11.14 -51.48
C ARG A 157 27.55 10.01 -52.29
N ASP A 158 26.77 8.96 -52.50
CA ASP A 158 26.52 8.20 -53.74
C ASP A 158 26.07 6.78 -53.32
N GLU A 159 24.78 6.47 -53.46
CA GLU A 159 24.21 5.59 -54.50
C GLU A 159 24.60 4.10 -54.35
N LEU A 160 23.65 3.29 -53.88
CA LEU A 160 23.07 2.11 -54.57
C LEU A 160 22.04 1.41 -53.66
#